data_AF-A0A520AJN0-F1
#
_entry.id   AF-A0A520AJN0-F1
#
_cell.length_a   1.000
_cell.length_b   1.000
_cell.length_c   1.000
_cell.angle_alpha   90.00
_cell.angle_beta   90.00
_cell.angle_gamma   90.00
#
_symmetry.space_group_name_H-M   'P 1'
#
loop_
_entity.id
_entity.type
_entity.pdbx_description
1 polymer ?
#
loop_
_entity_poly.entity_id
_entity_poly.type
_entity_poly.pdbx_seq_one_letter_code
_entity_poly.pdbx_strand_id
1 'polypeptide(L)'
;MKQPSLGKRITKLRKAKGFTQEELVEKCKLNVRTLQRIEAGEVMPRSYTIKLIFSALGEEVFNAVPNKLVDRLQNEIRKYYTYFIDLFNLKTNAMKKLTILTISGLTICTVVLSACLTTEKTIKEQANASSMLGTWQLLKNGKPDTNYNNTASQVRYKTITPGKFVVTDVMFRDKVVRAAFSGNATVDDGIYTEEIDVTGGPGYAYMLGKKSSFKYSIKDSILTINGINNNYNEEWRRIK
;
A
#
# COMPACT_ATOMS: atom_id res chain seq x y z
N MET A 1 7.13 4.64 38.26
CA MET A 1 6.42 3.36 38.50
C MET A 1 7.14 2.59 39.60
N LYS A 2 6.41 2.08 40.60
CA LYS A 2 6.93 1.23 41.69
C LYS A 2 6.68 -0.23 41.33
N GLN A 3 7.58 -1.14 41.70
CA GLN A 3 7.38 -2.58 41.45
C GLN A 3 7.76 -3.47 42.66
N PRO A 4 6.87 -3.56 43.68
CA PRO A 4 7.15 -4.29 44.91
C PRO A 4 7.41 -5.80 44.72
N SER A 5 6.84 -6.42 43.68
CA SER A 5 6.98 -7.86 43.44
C SER A 5 8.38 -8.27 42.97
N LEU A 6 9.06 -7.45 42.15
CA LEU A 6 10.44 -7.68 41.73
C LEU A 6 11.40 -7.50 42.89
N GLY A 7 11.23 -6.43 43.68
CA GLY A 7 12.04 -6.18 44.87
C GLY A 7 12.00 -7.37 45.84
N LYS A 8 10.79 -7.85 46.17
CA LYS A 8 10.62 -9.06 47.01
C LYS A 8 11.29 -10.31 46.43
N ARG A 9 11.22 -10.51 45.10
CA ARG A 9 11.85 -11.66 44.44
C ARG A 9 13.38 -11.58 44.50
N ILE A 10 13.96 -10.42 44.23
CA ILE A 10 15.40 -10.18 44.32
C ILE A 10 15.88 -10.42 45.76
N THR A 11 15.21 -9.83 46.76
CA THR A 11 15.55 -10.02 48.18
C THR A 11 15.51 -11.49 48.59
N LYS A 12 14.50 -12.24 48.13
CA LYS A 12 14.37 -13.68 48.43
C LYS A 12 15.52 -14.48 47.83
N LEU A 13 15.82 -14.26 46.55
CA LEU A 13 16.89 -14.97 45.83
C LEU A 13 18.27 -14.64 46.40
N ARG A 14 18.52 -13.36 46.70
CA ARG A 14 19.76 -12.89 47.32
C ARG A 14 20.02 -13.59 48.65
N LYS A 15 19.02 -13.60 49.54
CA LYS A 15 19.10 -14.29 50.83
C LYS A 15 19.27 -15.80 50.68
N ALA A 16 18.59 -16.42 49.71
CA ALA A 16 18.75 -17.85 49.43
C ALA A 16 20.16 -18.23 48.96
N LYS A 17 20.86 -17.31 48.29
CA LYS A 17 22.27 -17.45 47.89
C LYS A 17 23.27 -17.05 48.99
N GLY A 18 22.79 -16.57 50.14
CA GLY A 18 23.63 -16.10 51.23
C GLY A 18 24.33 -14.77 50.97
N PHE A 19 23.92 -14.00 49.95
CA PHE A 19 24.59 -12.75 49.59
C PHE A 19 24.11 -11.58 50.44
N THR A 20 25.04 -10.70 50.84
CA THR A 20 24.74 -9.35 51.34
C THR A 20 24.32 -8.43 50.19
N GLN A 21 23.80 -7.23 50.49
CA GLN A 21 23.44 -6.27 49.43
C GLN A 21 24.71 -5.82 48.69
N GLU A 22 25.80 -5.65 49.40
CA GLU A 22 27.13 -5.27 48.92
C GLU A 22 27.69 -6.33 47.96
N GLU A 23 27.62 -7.61 48.35
CA GLU A 23 28.11 -8.72 47.51
C GLU A 23 27.32 -8.89 46.21
N LEU A 24 25.99 -8.72 46.26
CA LEU A 24 25.19 -8.77 45.04
C LEU A 24 25.48 -7.57 44.13
N VAL A 25 25.68 -6.39 44.71
CA VAL A 25 25.99 -5.17 43.99
C VAL A 25 27.34 -5.24 43.29
N GLU A 26 28.34 -5.83 43.93
CA GLU A 26 29.67 -6.06 43.36
C GLU A 26 29.58 -6.96 42.13
N LYS A 27 28.84 -8.08 42.23
CA LYS A 27 28.61 -9.00 41.11
C LYS A 27 27.83 -8.35 39.96
N CYS A 28 26.90 -7.45 40.26
CA CYS A 28 26.06 -6.77 39.26
C CYS A 28 26.67 -5.48 38.71
N LYS A 29 27.78 -4.99 39.28
CA LYS A 29 28.35 -3.65 39.01
C LYS A 29 27.32 -2.53 39.16
N LEU A 30 26.55 -2.55 40.24
CA LEU A 30 25.54 -1.53 40.57
C LEU A 30 26.00 -0.62 41.71
N ASN A 31 25.16 0.33 42.11
CA ASN A 31 25.33 1.06 43.38
C ASN A 31 24.44 0.41 44.45
N VAL A 32 24.93 0.28 45.68
CA VAL A 32 24.18 -0.30 46.82
C VAL A 32 22.84 0.42 47.03
N ARG A 33 22.83 1.75 46.91
CA ARG A 33 21.60 2.56 47.01
C ARG A 33 20.62 2.25 45.89
N THR A 34 21.10 1.89 44.71
CA THR A 34 20.24 1.47 43.59
C THR A 34 19.61 0.11 43.88
N LEU A 35 20.39 -0.87 44.39
CA LEU A 35 19.84 -2.17 44.77
C LEU A 35 18.82 -2.04 45.91
N GLN A 36 19.09 -1.23 46.94
CA GLN A 36 18.17 -0.99 48.06
C GLN A 36 16.81 -0.46 47.60
N ARG A 37 16.81 0.53 46.70
CA ARG A 37 15.57 1.10 46.15
C ARG A 37 14.82 0.10 45.27
N ILE A 38 15.53 -0.78 44.56
CA ILE A 38 14.93 -1.88 43.79
C ILE A 38 14.31 -2.93 44.74
N GLU A 39 15.03 -3.36 45.78
CA GLU A 39 14.55 -4.32 46.79
C GLU A 39 13.35 -3.77 47.58
N ALA A 40 13.33 -2.46 47.87
CA ALA A 40 12.20 -1.75 48.46
C ALA A 40 11.03 -1.51 47.48
N GLY A 41 11.23 -1.78 46.19
CA GLY A 41 10.20 -1.60 45.15
C GLY A 41 9.94 -0.14 44.76
N GLU A 42 10.80 0.79 45.17
CA GLU A 42 10.67 2.23 44.91
C GLU A 42 10.97 2.61 43.46
N VAL A 43 11.80 1.81 42.78
CA VAL A 43 12.26 2.06 41.41
C VAL A 43 12.07 0.81 40.55
N MET A 44 11.61 1.01 39.32
CA MET A 44 11.64 0.00 38.28
C MET A 44 12.96 0.11 37.51
N PRO A 45 13.91 -0.84 37.67
CA PRO A 45 15.16 -0.81 36.91
C PRO A 45 14.91 -1.14 35.43
N ARG A 46 15.83 -0.70 34.55
CA ARG A 46 15.77 -1.04 33.13
C ARG A 46 16.00 -2.55 32.92
N SER A 47 15.49 -3.10 31.82
CA SER A 47 15.59 -4.53 31.49
C SER A 47 17.03 -5.07 31.54
N TYR A 48 18.01 -4.25 31.17
CA TYR A 48 19.44 -4.59 31.28
C TYR A 48 19.89 -4.83 32.73
N THR A 49 19.52 -3.93 33.64
CA THR A 49 19.81 -4.05 35.07
C THR A 49 19.11 -5.26 35.69
N ILE A 50 17.89 -5.57 35.25
CA ILE A 50 17.17 -6.79 35.67
C ILE A 50 17.96 -8.03 35.24
N LYS A 51 18.42 -8.08 33.99
CA LYS A 51 19.27 -9.18 33.48
C LYS A 51 20.54 -9.37 34.29
N LEU A 52 21.25 -8.30 34.62
CA LEU A 52 22.46 -8.38 35.45
C LEU A 52 22.18 -8.97 36.83
N ILE A 53 21.12 -8.48 37.51
CA ILE A 53 20.79 -8.95 38.87
C ILE A 53 20.41 -10.44 38.87
N PHE A 54 19.53 -10.86 37.97
CA PHE A 54 19.13 -12.27 37.91
C PHE A 54 20.28 -13.18 37.46
N SER A 55 21.11 -12.73 36.51
CA SER A 55 22.31 -13.47 36.09
C SER A 55 23.29 -13.66 37.25
N ALA A 56 23.54 -12.62 38.05
CA ALA A 56 24.39 -12.73 39.25
C ALA A 56 23.80 -13.65 40.33
N LEU A 57 22.47 -13.80 40.35
CA LEU A 57 21.74 -14.73 41.22
C LEU A 57 21.64 -16.15 40.62
N GLY A 58 22.20 -16.38 39.42
CA GLY A 58 22.16 -17.68 38.74
C GLY A 58 20.80 -18.05 38.16
N GLU A 59 19.97 -17.05 37.87
CA GLU A 59 18.64 -17.20 37.28
C GLU A 59 18.65 -16.56 35.89
N GLU A 60 18.20 -17.30 34.87
CA GLU A 60 17.94 -16.67 33.58
C GLU A 60 16.72 -15.74 33.73
N VAL A 61 16.79 -14.53 33.15
CA VAL A 61 15.61 -13.65 33.08
C VAL A 61 14.63 -14.26 32.09
N PHE A 62 13.90 -15.27 32.57
CA PHE A 62 12.67 -15.67 31.95
C PHE A 62 11.70 -14.53 32.24
N ASN A 63 11.35 -13.79 31.19
CA ASN A 63 10.19 -12.91 31.20
C ASN A 63 9.04 -13.75 31.74
N ALA A 64 8.66 -13.53 32.98
CA ALA A 64 7.47 -14.12 33.56
C ALA A 64 6.26 -13.41 32.93
N VAL A 65 6.03 -13.65 31.64
CA VAL A 65 4.66 -13.72 31.16
C VAL A 65 4.01 -14.78 32.06
N PRO A 66 2.90 -14.48 32.75
CA PRO A 66 2.29 -15.45 33.64
C PRO A 66 2.09 -16.75 32.87
N ASN A 67 2.73 -17.86 33.28
CA ASN A 67 2.60 -19.16 32.60
C ASN A 67 1.13 -19.52 32.37
N LYS A 68 0.25 -19.16 33.31
CA LYS A 68 -1.22 -19.30 33.18
C LYS A 68 -1.83 -18.64 31.96
N LEU A 69 -1.28 -17.54 31.43
CA LEU A 69 -1.78 -16.88 30.21
C LEU A 69 -1.31 -17.63 28.97
N VAL A 70 -0.04 -18.03 28.92
CA VAL A 70 0.55 -18.82 27.83
C VAL A 70 -0.11 -20.20 27.75
N ASP A 71 -0.24 -20.88 28.88
CA ASP A 71 -0.91 -22.18 28.99
C ASP A 71 -2.37 -22.10 28.55
N ARG A 72 -3.07 -20.99 28.87
CA ARG A 72 -4.46 -20.78 28.46
C ARG A 72 -4.56 -20.56 26.95
N LEU A 73 -3.70 -19.69 26.39
CA LEU A 73 -3.63 -19.46 24.94
C LEU A 73 -3.30 -20.75 24.18
N GLN A 74 -2.32 -21.51 24.66
CA GLN A 74 -1.90 -22.75 24.03
C GLN A 74 -2.99 -23.82 24.10
N ASN A 75 -3.73 -23.92 25.21
CA ASN A 75 -4.87 -24.82 25.33
C ASN A 75 -6.03 -24.43 24.41
N GLU A 76 -6.33 -23.13 24.28
CA GLU A 76 -7.36 -22.67 23.33
C GLU A 76 -6.95 -22.97 21.89
N ILE A 77 -5.72 -22.65 21.48
CA ILE A 77 -5.19 -22.97 20.15
C ILE A 77 -5.27 -24.49 19.89
N ARG A 78 -4.90 -25.31 20.87
CA ARG A 78 -4.95 -26.78 20.75
C ARG A 78 -6.37 -27.29 20.52
N LYS A 79 -7.38 -26.72 21.19
CA LYS A 79 -8.79 -27.10 20.98
C LYS A 79 -9.22 -26.84 19.53
N TYR A 80 -8.94 -25.64 19.01
CA TYR A 80 -9.27 -25.29 17.62
C TYR A 80 -8.54 -26.20 16.63
N TYR A 81 -7.26 -26.51 16.87
CA TYR A 81 -6.48 -27.42 16.03
C TYR A 81 -7.04 -28.84 16.02
N THR A 82 -7.45 -29.37 17.18
CA THR A 82 -8.09 -30.70 17.25
C THR A 82 -9.43 -30.73 16.52
N TYR A 83 -10.24 -29.67 16.63
CA TYR A 83 -11.49 -29.56 15.88
C TYR A 83 -11.24 -29.49 14.37
N PHE A 84 -10.22 -28.73 13.96
CA PHE A 84 -9.81 -28.62 12.57
C PHE A 84 -9.37 -29.97 11.99
N ILE A 85 -8.52 -30.74 12.69
CA ILE A 85 -8.13 -32.09 12.24
C ILE A 85 -9.33 -33.03 12.19
N ASP A 86 -10.22 -33.00 13.20
CA ASP A 86 -11.41 -33.85 13.19
C ASP A 86 -12.32 -33.56 11.99
N LEU A 87 -12.36 -32.31 11.50
CA LEU A 87 -13.13 -31.95 10.31
C LEU A 87 -12.70 -32.74 9.06
N PHE A 88 -11.42 -33.12 8.96
CA PHE A 88 -10.88 -33.97 7.89
C PHE A 88 -10.95 -35.48 8.20
N ASN A 89 -11.27 -35.86 9.45
CA ASN A 89 -11.48 -37.24 9.81
C ASN A 89 -12.88 -37.71 9.39
N LEU A 90 -12.97 -38.22 8.15
CA LEU A 90 -14.21 -38.64 7.50
C LEU A 90 -14.75 -40.00 7.98
N LYS A 91 -14.14 -40.65 8.98
CA LYS A 91 -14.60 -41.96 9.49
C LYS A 91 -15.99 -41.88 10.15
N THR A 92 -16.35 -40.71 10.68
CA THR A 92 -17.61 -40.47 11.41
C THR A 92 -18.34 -39.26 10.80
N ASN A 93 -19.67 -39.36 10.64
CA ASN A 93 -20.50 -38.30 10.04
C ASN A 93 -19.99 -37.80 8.67
N ALA A 94 -19.41 -38.71 7.87
CA ALA A 94 -18.70 -38.43 6.61
C ALA A 94 -19.46 -37.48 5.68
N MET A 95 -20.75 -37.74 5.42
CA MET A 95 -21.57 -36.94 4.52
C MET A 95 -21.71 -35.48 4.97
N LYS A 96 -21.87 -35.22 6.28
CA LYS A 96 -22.01 -33.86 6.81
C LYS A 96 -20.69 -33.10 6.73
N LYS A 97 -19.57 -33.75 7.08
CA LYS A 97 -18.22 -33.17 7.00
C LYS A 97 -17.81 -32.89 5.55
N LEU A 98 -18.16 -33.78 4.62
CA LEU A 98 -17.94 -33.59 3.19
C LEU A 98 -18.71 -32.37 2.66
N THR A 99 -19.97 -32.20 3.05
CA THR A 99 -20.76 -31.00 2.67
C THR A 99 -20.13 -29.70 3.19
N ILE A 100 -19.61 -29.69 4.43
CA ILE A 100 -18.93 -28.51 4.98
C ILE A 100 -17.64 -28.22 4.20
N LEU A 101 -16.86 -29.25 3.86
CA LEU A 101 -15.62 -29.11 3.12
C LEU A 101 -15.85 -28.65 1.68
N THR A 102 -16.91 -29.13 1.02
CA THR A 102 -17.23 -28.71 -0.36
C THR A 102 -17.79 -27.30 -0.40
N ILE A 103 -18.63 -26.89 0.56
CA ILE A 103 -19.12 -25.51 0.64
C ILE A 103 -17.95 -24.54 0.87
N SER A 104 -17.08 -24.84 1.83
CA SER A 104 -15.91 -24.00 2.12
C SER A 104 -14.90 -23.99 0.97
N GLY A 105 -14.69 -25.13 0.30
CA GLY A 105 -13.87 -25.20 -0.90
C GLY A 105 -14.45 -24.35 -2.03
N LEU A 106 -15.76 -24.42 -2.26
CA LEU A 106 -16.43 -23.65 -3.31
C LEU A 106 -16.36 -22.14 -3.04
N THR A 107 -16.56 -21.69 -1.81
CA THR A 107 -16.44 -20.27 -1.46
C THR A 107 -15.02 -19.76 -1.61
N ILE A 108 -14.00 -20.56 -1.27
CA ILE A 108 -12.60 -20.21 -1.52
C ILE A 108 -12.34 -20.12 -3.03
N CYS A 109 -12.80 -21.10 -3.81
CA CYS A 109 -12.66 -21.11 -5.26
C CYS A 109 -13.30 -19.88 -5.92
N THR A 110 -14.50 -19.47 -5.51
CA THR A 110 -15.16 -18.28 -6.09
C THR A 110 -14.42 -16.99 -5.76
N VAL A 111 -13.90 -16.85 -4.54
CA VAL A 111 -13.08 -15.69 -4.16
C VAL A 111 -11.78 -15.65 -4.96
N VAL A 112 -11.09 -16.78 -5.12
CA VAL A 112 -9.85 -16.87 -5.91
C VAL A 112 -10.11 -16.57 -7.39
N LEU A 113 -11.16 -17.15 -7.98
CA LEU A 113 -11.53 -16.87 -9.37
C LEU A 113 -11.85 -15.39 -9.58
N SER A 114 -12.61 -14.78 -8.69
CA SER A 114 -12.91 -13.34 -8.72
C SER A 114 -11.63 -12.50 -8.67
N ALA A 115 -10.71 -12.83 -7.76
CA ALA A 115 -9.41 -12.15 -7.66
C ALA A 115 -8.56 -12.32 -8.93
N CYS A 116 -8.55 -13.51 -9.55
CA CYS A 116 -7.84 -13.72 -10.81
C CYS A 116 -8.42 -12.86 -11.93
N LEU A 117 -9.75 -12.82 -12.08
CA LEU A 117 -10.42 -12.03 -13.13
C LEU A 117 -10.18 -10.53 -12.97
N THR A 118 -10.17 -10.02 -11.73
CA THR A 118 -9.88 -8.61 -11.47
C THR A 118 -8.42 -8.27 -11.81
N THR A 119 -7.46 -9.13 -11.47
CA THR A 119 -6.05 -8.90 -11.82
C THR A 119 -5.84 -8.83 -13.33
N GLU A 120 -6.47 -9.71 -14.11
CA GLU A 120 -6.37 -9.70 -15.56
C GLU A 120 -6.93 -8.39 -16.15
N LYS A 121 -8.08 -7.93 -15.64
CA LYS A 121 -8.68 -6.66 -16.04
C LYS A 121 -7.71 -5.49 -15.77
N THR A 122 -7.18 -5.40 -14.54
CA THR A 122 -6.25 -4.32 -14.15
C THR A 122 -4.97 -4.32 -14.98
N ILE A 123 -4.39 -5.49 -15.29
CA ILE A 123 -3.19 -5.59 -16.13
C ILE A 123 -3.46 -5.03 -17.53
N LYS A 124 -4.61 -5.39 -18.15
CA LYS A 124 -4.98 -4.88 -19.47
C LYS A 124 -5.20 -3.37 -19.47
N GLU A 125 -5.90 -2.85 -18.47
CA GLU A 125 -6.14 -1.40 -18.33
C GLU A 125 -4.82 -0.63 -18.14
N GLN A 126 -3.92 -1.14 -17.31
CA GLN A 126 -2.62 -0.51 -17.08
C GLN A 126 -1.72 -0.57 -18.32
N ALA A 127 -1.72 -1.67 -19.06
CA ALA A 127 -1.00 -1.78 -20.33
C ALA A 127 -1.55 -0.78 -21.37
N ASN A 128 -2.88 -0.66 -21.47
CA ASN A 128 -3.52 0.27 -22.38
C ASN A 128 -3.24 1.74 -22.00
N ALA A 129 -3.36 2.09 -20.72
CA ALA A 129 -3.01 3.42 -20.22
C ALA A 129 -1.53 3.75 -20.47
N SER A 130 -0.63 2.79 -20.24
CA SER A 130 0.81 2.94 -20.50
C SER A 130 1.10 3.19 -21.98
N SER A 131 0.33 2.58 -22.88
CA SER A 131 0.47 2.79 -24.32
C SER A 131 0.07 4.22 -24.75
N MET A 132 -0.79 4.92 -24.01
CA MET A 132 -1.16 6.31 -24.32
C MET A 132 -0.08 7.33 -23.91
N LEU A 133 0.83 6.96 -23.02
CA LEU A 133 1.83 7.87 -22.45
C LEU A 133 2.77 8.42 -23.51
N GLY A 134 3.13 9.70 -23.40
CA GLY A 134 4.06 10.39 -24.29
C GLY A 134 3.48 11.65 -24.91
N THR A 135 4.23 12.23 -25.84
CA THR A 135 3.83 13.44 -26.56
C THR A 135 3.36 13.10 -27.96
N TRP A 136 2.30 13.77 -28.36
CA TRP A 136 1.57 13.53 -29.59
C TRP A 136 1.33 14.84 -30.32
N GLN A 137 1.47 14.85 -31.64
CA GLN A 137 1.14 15.98 -32.51
C GLN A 137 -0.18 15.70 -33.24
N LEU A 138 -1.07 16.68 -33.28
CA LEU A 138 -2.34 16.57 -34.01
C LEU A 138 -2.09 16.29 -35.50
N LEU A 139 -2.90 15.42 -36.11
CA LEU A 139 -2.91 15.18 -37.54
C LEU A 139 -4.07 15.92 -38.21
N LYS A 140 -3.84 16.34 -39.45
CA LYS A 140 -4.86 16.84 -40.38
C LYS A 140 -4.66 16.12 -41.72
N ASN A 141 -5.69 15.41 -42.17
CA ASN A 141 -5.65 14.61 -43.40
C ASN A 141 -4.45 13.62 -43.44
N GLY A 142 -4.21 12.92 -42.33
CA GLY A 142 -3.14 11.91 -42.19
C GLY A 142 -1.70 12.45 -42.07
N LYS A 143 -1.51 13.78 -42.08
CA LYS A 143 -0.20 14.44 -41.96
C LYS A 143 -0.15 15.30 -40.69
N PRO A 144 1.03 15.50 -40.08
CA PRO A 144 1.19 16.40 -38.94
C PRO A 144 0.61 17.79 -39.25
N ASP A 145 -0.30 18.26 -38.41
CA ASP A 145 -0.91 19.57 -38.58
C ASP A 145 0.10 20.66 -38.20
N THR A 146 0.33 21.57 -39.14
CA THR A 146 1.22 22.73 -38.98
C THR A 146 0.47 24.07 -39.10
N ASN A 147 -0.85 24.02 -39.27
CA ASN A 147 -1.71 25.18 -39.45
C ASN A 147 -2.98 25.03 -38.59
N TYR A 148 -2.79 24.67 -37.32
CA TYR A 148 -3.89 24.44 -36.38
C TYR A 148 -4.78 25.70 -36.25
N ASN A 149 -6.10 25.50 -36.18
CA ASN A 149 -7.10 26.57 -36.24
C ASN A 149 -6.91 27.53 -37.43
N ASN A 150 -6.48 27.00 -38.59
CA ASN A 150 -6.21 27.76 -39.81
C ASN A 150 -5.17 28.87 -39.63
N THR A 151 -4.30 28.74 -38.61
CA THR A 151 -3.28 29.73 -38.29
C THR A 151 -1.92 29.16 -38.67
N ALA A 152 -1.27 29.77 -39.66
CA ALA A 152 -0.01 29.27 -40.17
C ALA A 152 1.09 29.21 -39.09
N SER A 153 1.85 28.12 -39.07
CA SER A 153 2.90 27.84 -38.07
C SER A 153 2.40 27.62 -36.64
N GLN A 154 1.09 27.46 -36.45
CA GLN A 154 0.53 27.01 -35.18
C GLN A 154 0.41 25.48 -35.18
N VAL A 155 1.02 24.84 -34.18
CA VAL A 155 1.02 23.39 -34.01
C VAL A 155 0.41 23.05 -32.66
N ARG A 156 -0.43 22.02 -32.62
CA ARG A 156 -1.00 21.49 -31.40
C ARG A 156 -0.31 20.21 -30.96
N TYR A 157 0.12 20.19 -29.70
CA TYR A 157 0.66 19.01 -29.04
C TYR A 157 -0.21 18.59 -27.87
N LYS A 158 -0.32 17.28 -27.65
CA LYS A 158 -0.91 16.66 -26.46
C LYS A 158 0.15 15.79 -25.79
N THR A 159 0.39 16.02 -24.51
CA THR A 159 1.27 15.17 -23.69
C THR A 159 0.41 14.45 -22.66
N ILE A 160 0.51 13.12 -22.62
CA ILE A 160 -0.21 12.27 -21.68
C ILE A 160 0.81 11.63 -20.75
N THR A 161 0.57 11.76 -19.45
CA THR A 161 1.37 11.17 -18.36
C THR A 161 0.44 10.36 -17.45
N PRO A 162 0.97 9.55 -16.50
CA PRO A 162 0.12 8.83 -15.58
C PRO A 162 -0.85 9.78 -14.84
N GLY A 163 -2.14 9.63 -15.10
CA GLY A 163 -3.22 10.40 -14.44
C GLY A 163 -3.42 11.84 -14.94
N LYS A 164 -2.58 12.35 -15.85
CA LYS A 164 -2.62 13.75 -16.29
C LYS A 164 -2.42 13.90 -17.80
N PHE A 165 -2.98 14.95 -18.37
CA PHE A 165 -2.71 15.37 -19.74
C PHE A 165 -2.51 16.88 -19.83
N VAL A 166 -1.78 17.32 -20.86
CA VAL A 166 -1.60 18.72 -21.21
C VAL A 166 -1.75 18.87 -22.73
N VAL A 167 -2.55 19.82 -23.17
CA VAL A 167 -2.61 20.27 -24.57
C VAL A 167 -1.97 21.65 -24.67
N THR A 168 -1.10 21.83 -25.65
CA THR A 168 -0.39 23.09 -25.90
C THR A 168 -0.49 23.48 -27.36
N ASP A 169 -0.79 24.75 -27.60
CA ASP A 169 -0.77 25.36 -28.92
C ASP A 169 0.48 26.23 -29.04
N VAL A 170 1.42 25.79 -29.87
CA VAL A 170 2.72 26.45 -30.06
C VAL A 170 2.70 27.21 -31.36
N MET A 171 3.05 28.50 -31.30
CA MET A 171 3.26 29.35 -32.47
C MET A 171 4.74 29.42 -32.78
N PHE A 172 5.19 28.62 -33.74
CA PHE A 172 6.61 28.50 -34.07
C PHE A 172 7.19 29.77 -34.71
N ARG A 173 6.41 30.46 -35.54
CA ARG A 173 6.82 31.73 -36.16
C ARG A 173 7.25 32.76 -35.12
N ASP A 174 6.47 32.86 -34.05
CA ASP A 174 6.62 33.88 -33.01
C ASP A 174 7.40 33.36 -31.80
N LYS A 175 7.75 32.06 -31.79
CA LYS A 175 8.46 31.36 -30.71
C LYS A 175 7.76 31.44 -29.34
N VAL A 176 6.43 31.36 -29.34
CA VAL A 176 5.62 31.44 -28.11
C VAL A 176 4.65 30.27 -28.00
N VAL A 177 4.34 29.87 -26.76
CA VAL A 177 3.14 29.06 -26.47
C VAL A 177 1.96 30.02 -26.42
N ARG A 178 0.99 29.85 -27.32
CA ARG A 178 -0.17 30.75 -27.43
C ARG A 178 -1.19 30.49 -26.34
N ALA A 179 -1.54 29.23 -26.16
CA ALA A 179 -2.53 28.79 -25.21
C ALA A 179 -2.30 27.33 -24.82
N ALA A 180 -2.79 26.94 -23.65
CA ALA A 180 -2.68 25.59 -23.13
C ALA A 180 -3.85 25.27 -22.21
N PHE A 181 -4.13 23.99 -22.06
CA PHE A 181 -5.00 23.49 -21.01
C PHE A 181 -4.50 22.14 -20.52
N SER A 182 -4.82 21.81 -19.29
CA SER A 182 -4.34 20.62 -18.61
C SER A 182 -5.44 20.07 -17.71
N GLY A 183 -5.30 18.80 -17.36
CA GLY A 183 -5.98 18.25 -16.20
C GLY A 183 -5.85 16.75 -16.06
N ASN A 184 -6.89 16.13 -15.51
CA ASN A 184 -6.88 14.71 -15.20
C ASN A 184 -7.16 13.88 -16.44
N ALA A 185 -6.43 12.78 -16.56
CA ALA A 185 -6.60 11.79 -17.63
C ALA A 185 -6.77 10.41 -17.02
N THR A 186 -7.87 9.74 -17.33
CA THR A 186 -8.13 8.36 -16.88
C THR A 186 -8.42 7.45 -18.05
N VAL A 187 -8.06 6.17 -17.89
CA VAL A 187 -8.42 5.09 -18.80
C VAL A 187 -9.11 4.03 -17.97
N ASP A 188 -10.38 3.78 -18.24
CA ASP A 188 -11.20 2.77 -17.57
C ASP A 188 -12.06 2.08 -18.63
N ASP A 189 -12.06 0.74 -18.63
CA ASP A 189 -12.86 -0.07 -19.55
C ASP A 189 -12.75 0.34 -21.04
N GLY A 190 -11.54 0.68 -21.50
CA GLY A 190 -11.29 1.11 -22.88
C GLY A 190 -11.81 2.52 -23.22
N ILE A 191 -12.26 3.27 -22.23
CA ILE A 191 -12.69 4.67 -22.37
C ILE A 191 -11.60 5.58 -21.81
N TYR A 192 -11.11 6.48 -22.66
CA TYR A 192 -10.20 7.54 -22.26
C TYR A 192 -11.02 8.77 -21.86
N THR A 193 -10.74 9.38 -20.71
CA THR A 193 -11.48 10.54 -20.22
C THR A 193 -10.53 11.64 -19.77
N GLU A 194 -10.83 12.86 -20.22
CA GLU A 194 -10.10 14.09 -19.90
C GLU A 194 -11.01 15.02 -19.11
N GLU A 195 -10.53 15.54 -17.98
CA GLU A 195 -11.18 16.58 -17.20
C GLU A 195 -10.24 17.77 -17.03
N ILE A 196 -10.67 18.94 -17.49
CA ILE A 196 -9.82 20.14 -17.56
C ILE A 196 -9.87 20.90 -16.24
N ASP A 197 -8.74 20.98 -15.54
CA ASP A 197 -8.60 21.67 -14.25
C ASP A 197 -7.83 23.00 -14.37
N VAL A 198 -7.04 23.17 -15.43
CA VAL A 198 -6.22 24.37 -15.67
C VAL A 198 -6.31 24.79 -17.13
N THR A 199 -6.43 26.10 -17.35
CA THR A 199 -6.39 26.71 -18.69
C THR A 199 -5.45 27.92 -18.66
N GLY A 200 -4.80 28.21 -19.78
CA GLY A 200 -3.86 29.31 -19.93
C GLY A 200 -3.86 29.87 -21.35
N GLY A 201 -3.64 31.17 -21.47
CA GLY A 201 -3.77 31.88 -22.74
C GLY A 201 -5.22 32.14 -23.15
N PRO A 202 -5.45 32.81 -24.29
CA PRO A 202 -6.78 33.18 -24.74
C PRO A 202 -7.55 31.96 -25.25
N GLY A 203 -8.88 31.99 -25.10
CA GLY A 203 -9.77 31.06 -25.79
C GLY A 203 -10.03 29.71 -25.10
N TYR A 204 -9.48 29.43 -23.91
CA TYR A 204 -9.78 28.18 -23.18
C TYR A 204 -10.53 28.32 -21.86
N ALA A 205 -10.76 29.54 -21.37
CA ALA A 205 -11.46 29.75 -20.09
C ALA A 205 -12.84 29.03 -20.03
N TYR A 206 -13.57 28.94 -21.14
CA TYR A 206 -14.87 28.25 -21.21
C TYR A 206 -14.78 26.72 -21.09
N MET A 207 -13.57 26.15 -21.18
CA MET A 207 -13.33 24.71 -21.06
C MET A 207 -13.04 24.26 -19.63
N LEU A 208 -12.79 25.19 -18.71
CA LEU A 208 -12.49 24.88 -17.32
C LEU A 208 -13.63 24.07 -16.69
N GLY A 209 -13.28 22.95 -16.03
CA GLY A 209 -14.23 22.03 -15.42
C GLY A 209 -14.98 21.11 -16.40
N LYS A 210 -14.72 21.21 -17.72
CA LYS A 210 -15.35 20.30 -18.69
C LYS A 210 -14.68 18.93 -18.65
N LYS A 211 -15.53 17.91 -18.77
CA LYS A 211 -15.15 16.52 -18.88
C LYS A 211 -15.51 16.00 -20.28
N SER A 212 -14.58 15.33 -20.94
CA SER A 212 -14.77 14.72 -22.26
C SER A 212 -14.31 13.28 -22.23
N SER A 213 -15.09 12.39 -22.82
CA SER A 213 -14.78 10.95 -22.89
C SER A 213 -14.67 10.51 -24.33
N PHE A 214 -13.81 9.52 -24.57
CA PHE A 214 -13.40 9.10 -25.89
C PHE A 214 -13.26 7.57 -25.96
N LYS A 215 -13.73 6.98 -27.05
CA LYS A 215 -13.19 5.70 -27.51
C LYS A 215 -11.84 5.96 -28.14
N TYR A 216 -10.84 5.12 -27.87
CA TYR A 216 -9.51 5.32 -28.44
C TYR A 216 -8.93 4.02 -29.02
N SER A 217 -7.96 4.19 -29.91
CA SER A 217 -7.12 3.10 -30.42
C SER A 217 -5.72 3.63 -30.71
N ILE A 218 -4.72 2.77 -30.60
CA ILE A 218 -3.34 3.10 -30.95
C ILE A 218 -2.85 2.07 -31.95
N LYS A 219 -2.41 2.54 -33.13
CA LYS A 219 -1.83 1.70 -34.18
C LYS A 219 -0.70 2.46 -34.87
N ASP A 220 0.44 1.81 -35.07
CA ASP A 220 1.58 2.37 -35.84
C ASP A 220 1.99 3.80 -35.41
N SER A 221 2.05 4.04 -34.09
CA SER A 221 2.35 5.37 -33.50
C SER A 221 1.30 6.46 -33.77
N ILE A 222 0.09 6.08 -34.16
CA ILE A 222 -1.07 6.95 -34.31
C ILE A 222 -2.07 6.61 -33.19
N LEU A 223 -2.42 7.62 -32.39
CA LEU A 223 -3.52 7.59 -31.44
C LEU A 223 -4.74 8.19 -32.13
N THR A 224 -5.80 7.41 -32.23
CA THR A 224 -7.11 7.89 -32.69
C THR A 224 -8.03 7.98 -31.48
N ILE A 225 -8.70 9.12 -31.31
CA ILE A 225 -9.74 9.33 -30.30
C ILE A 225 -11.04 9.74 -30.98
N ASN A 226 -12.15 9.17 -30.52
CA ASN A 226 -13.49 9.46 -31.01
C ASN A 226 -14.40 9.84 -29.84
N GLY A 227 -15.02 11.01 -29.94
CA GLY A 227 -15.84 11.59 -28.89
C GLY A 227 -17.06 10.74 -28.52
N ILE A 228 -17.28 10.56 -27.22
CA ILE A 228 -18.52 10.03 -26.66
C ILE A 228 -19.34 11.22 -26.18
N ASN A 229 -20.51 11.44 -26.80
CA ASN A 229 -21.38 12.61 -26.54
C ASN A 229 -20.68 13.97 -26.76
N ASN A 230 -19.65 13.99 -27.62
CA ASN A 230 -18.95 15.20 -28.04
C ASN A 230 -18.42 15.01 -29.47
N ASN A 231 -18.04 16.10 -30.13
CA ASN A 231 -17.70 16.10 -31.57
C ASN A 231 -16.18 16.01 -31.84
N TYR A 232 -15.37 15.69 -30.82
CA TYR A 232 -13.92 15.61 -30.97
C TYR A 232 -13.53 14.24 -31.52
N ASN A 233 -13.32 14.17 -32.84
CA ASN A 233 -12.77 13.00 -33.52
C ASN A 233 -11.41 13.40 -34.10
N GLU A 234 -10.35 12.91 -33.49
CA GLU A 234 -8.99 13.40 -33.71
C GLU A 234 -8.00 12.26 -33.86
N GLU A 235 -7.02 12.46 -34.73
CA GLU A 235 -5.88 11.58 -34.89
C GLU A 235 -4.59 12.31 -34.48
N TRP A 236 -3.71 11.58 -33.83
CA TRP A 236 -2.53 12.14 -33.19
C TRP A 236 -1.32 11.26 -33.48
N ARG A 237 -0.21 11.82 -33.93
CA ARG A 237 1.04 11.07 -34.17
C ARG A 237 1.99 11.21 -33.01
N ARG A 238 2.51 10.10 -32.51
CA ARG A 238 3.53 10.07 -31.45
C ARG A 238 4.79 10.76 -31.94
N ILE A 239 5.32 11.64 -31.12
CA ILE A 239 6.62 12.26 -31.31
C ILE A 239 7.67 11.34 -30.67
N LYS A 240 8.73 11.07 -31.41
CA LYS A 240 9.88 10.29 -30.92
C LYS A 240 10.84 11.19 -30.15
#